data_AF-A0A177KF93-F1
#
_entry.id   AF-A0A177KF93-F1
#
_cell.length_a   1.000
_cell.length_b   1.000
_cell.length_c   1.000
_cell.angle_alpha   90.00
_cell.angle_beta   90.00
_cell.angle_gamma   90.00
#
_symmetry.space_group_name_H-M   'P 1'
#
loop_
_entity.id
_entity.type
_entity.pdbx_description
1 polymer ?
#
loop_
_entity_poly.entity_id
_entity_poly.type
_entity_poly.pdbx_seq_one_letter_code
_entity_poly.pdbx_strand_id
1 'polypeptide(L)'
;MMTVRVVCFILMVTVTPYGWQTWIFAAGAAVLPYLAVVVANVGNGDEVVVAERPSREIDAAPTASAPPPKPDENVIRIQETPPREER
;
A
#
# COMPACT_ATOMS: atom_id res chain seq x y z
N MET A 1 -10.28 12.58 -0.05
CA MET A 1 -9.96 12.11 -1.42
C MET A 1 -11.26 11.62 -2.08
N MET A 2 -12.05 12.54 -2.63
CA MET A 2 -13.25 12.24 -3.43
C MET A 2 -13.84 13.54 -3.97
N THR A 3 -13.74 14.60 -3.15
CA THR A 3 -14.21 15.96 -3.42
C THR A 3 -13.70 16.55 -4.72
N VAL A 4 -12.39 16.45 -5.03
CA VAL A 4 -11.84 16.96 -6.30
C VAL A 4 -12.42 16.24 -7.51
N ARG A 5 -12.52 14.91 -7.48
CA ARG A 5 -13.15 14.15 -8.58
C ARG A 5 -14.63 14.51 -8.73
N VAL A 6 -15.36 14.63 -7.62
CA VAL A 6 -16.79 14.99 -7.59
C VAL A 6 -17.02 16.41 -8.13
N VAL A 7 -16.21 17.39 -7.73
CA VAL A 7 -16.28 18.77 -8.23
C VAL A 7 -16.03 18.82 -9.74
N CYS A 8 -15.03 18.08 -10.24
CA CYS A 8 -14.74 18.01 -11.68
C CYS A 8 -15.90 17.38 -12.49
N PHE A 9 -16.57 16.36 -11.93
CA PHE A 9 -17.75 15.73 -12.54
C PHE A 9 -18.96 16.69 -12.54
N ILE A 10 -19.18 17.44 -11.46
CA ILE A 10 -20.25 18.45 -11.37
C ILE A 10 -20.03 19.58 -12.38
N LEU A 11 -18.80 20.07 -12.51
CA LEU A 11 -18.42 21.09 -13.50
C LEU A 11 -18.66 20.58 -14.95
N MET A 12 -18.34 19.32 -15.24
CA MET A 12 -18.60 18.71 -16.55
C MET A 12 -20.10 18.63 -16.89
N VAL A 13 -20.97 18.38 -15.91
CA VAL A 13 -22.43 18.30 -16.09
C VAL A 13 -23.08 19.70 -16.18
N THR A 14 -22.54 20.69 -15.47
CA THR A 14 -23.13 22.04 -15.37
C THR A 14 -22.69 23.00 -16.49
N VAL A 15 -21.57 22.72 -17.17
CA VAL A 15 -21.12 23.51 -18.33
C VAL A 15 -21.90 23.08 -19.58
N THR A 16 -22.99 23.81 -19.88
CA THR A 16 -23.71 23.76 -21.17
C THR A 16 -23.47 25.09 -21.91
N PRO A 17 -23.28 25.11 -23.25
CA PRO A 17 -23.50 24.06 -24.24
C PRO A 17 -22.36 23.04 -24.30
N TYR A 18 -22.69 21.78 -24.60
CA TYR A 18 -21.75 20.68 -24.83
C TYR A 18 -20.83 20.98 -26.03
N GLY A 19 -19.77 21.75 -25.78
CA GLY A 19 -18.78 22.16 -26.77
C GLY A 19 -17.43 21.48 -26.55
N TRP A 20 -16.40 22.03 -27.16
CA TRP A 20 -15.02 21.55 -27.01
C TRP A 20 -14.52 21.55 -25.54
N GLN A 21 -15.06 22.44 -24.71
CA GLN A 21 -14.64 22.66 -23.33
C GLN A 21 -15.04 21.51 -22.38
N THR A 22 -16.13 20.79 -22.65
CA THR A 22 -16.55 19.65 -21.80
C THR A 22 -15.54 18.50 -21.87
N TRP A 23 -14.85 18.33 -23.01
CA TRP A 23 -13.77 17.35 -23.15
C TRP A 23 -12.56 17.66 -22.26
N ILE A 24 -12.24 18.94 -22.05
CA ILE A 24 -11.16 19.35 -21.15
C ILE A 24 -11.52 19.02 -19.70
N PHE A 25 -12.76 19.28 -19.27
CA PHE A 25 -13.23 18.90 -17.94
C PHE A 25 -13.30 17.38 -17.75
N ALA A 26 -13.71 16.63 -18.79
CA ALA A 26 -13.73 15.17 -18.77
C ALA A 26 -12.33 14.58 -18.62
N ALA A 27 -11.37 15.04 -19.44
CA ALA A 27 -9.97 14.63 -19.35
C ALA A 27 -9.37 15.01 -18.00
N GLY A 28 -9.63 16.22 -17.51
CA GLY A 28 -9.23 16.67 -16.18
C GLY A 28 -9.75 15.75 -15.07
N ALA A 29 -11.02 15.37 -15.09
CA ALA A 29 -11.63 14.49 -14.09
C ALA A 29 -10.98 13.08 -14.05
N ALA A 30 -10.53 12.58 -15.19
CA ALA A 30 -9.83 11.30 -15.29
C ALA A 30 -8.34 11.39 -14.88
N VAL A 31 -7.65 12.47 -15.29
CA VAL A 31 -6.18 12.61 -15.17
C VAL A 31 -5.72 13.23 -13.84
N LEU A 32 -6.41 14.25 -13.30
CA LEU A 32 -6.09 14.85 -11.98
C LEU A 32 -5.81 13.82 -10.87
N PRO A 33 -6.67 12.81 -10.69
CA PRO A 33 -6.48 11.86 -9.60
C PRO A 33 -5.33 10.87 -9.83
N TYR A 34 -4.91 10.63 -11.07
CA TYR A 34 -3.67 9.89 -11.34
C TYR A 34 -2.46 10.75 -10.95
N LEU A 35 -2.44 12.02 -11.37
CA LEU A 35 -1.37 12.96 -10.99
C LEU A 35 -1.26 13.14 -9.47
N ALA A 36 -2.39 13.20 -8.75
CA ALA A 36 -2.39 13.31 -7.30
C ALA A 36 -1.66 12.15 -6.60
N VAL A 37 -1.86 10.92 -7.09
CA VAL A 37 -1.18 9.72 -6.55
C VAL A 37 0.31 9.73 -6.91
N VAL A 38 0.65 10.11 -8.14
CA VAL A 38 2.06 10.22 -8.56
C VAL A 38 2.78 11.27 -7.71
N VAL A 39 2.20 12.44 -7.49
CA VAL A 39 2.80 13.48 -6.65
C VAL A 39 2.94 13.02 -5.20
N ALA A 40 1.96 12.32 -4.64
CA ALA A 40 2.05 11.78 -3.29
C ALA A 40 3.14 10.68 -3.16
N ASN A 41 3.29 9.86 -4.19
CA ASN A 41 4.25 8.75 -4.17
C ASN A 41 5.68 9.17 -4.54
N VAL A 42 5.84 10.18 -5.39
CA VAL A 42 7.16 10.68 -5.85
C VAL A 42 7.65 11.85 -4.98
N GLY A 43 6.73 12.62 -4.40
CA GLY A 43 7.05 13.82 -3.60
C GLY A 43 7.56 13.54 -2.18
N ASN A 44 7.37 12.32 -1.67
CA ASN A 44 7.90 11.90 -0.38
C ASN A 44 9.32 11.33 -0.52
N GLY A 45 10.22 12.10 -1.13
CA GLY A 45 11.65 11.91 -0.93
C GLY A 45 11.99 12.36 0.50
N ASP A 46 12.66 11.50 1.25
CA ASP A 46 13.33 11.81 2.53
C ASP A 46 12.51 11.82 3.84
N GLU A 47 11.20 11.60 3.85
CA GLU A 47 10.55 11.28 5.13
C GLU A 47 10.80 9.80 5.45
N VAL A 48 11.91 9.53 6.14
CA VAL A 48 12.13 8.25 6.81
C VAL A 48 11.06 8.13 7.89
N VAL A 49 9.90 7.62 7.50
CA VAL A 49 8.88 7.18 8.44
C VAL A 49 9.52 6.04 9.22
N VAL A 50 10.01 6.36 10.42
CA VAL A 50 10.51 5.36 11.35
C VAL A 50 9.38 4.36 11.54
N ALA A 51 9.61 3.12 11.11
CA ALA A 51 8.62 2.07 11.21
C ALA A 51 8.26 1.88 12.70
N GLU A 52 7.08 2.35 13.08
CA GLU A 52 6.57 2.17 14.43
C GLU A 52 6.35 0.67 14.63
N ARG A 53 7.02 0.10 15.64
CA ARG A 53 6.87 -1.31 15.93
C ARG A 53 5.48 -1.51 16.52
N PRO A 54 4.64 -2.40 15.97
CA PRO A 54 3.35 -2.68 16.59
C PRO A 54 3.58 -3.15 18.03
N SER A 55 2.99 -2.44 18.99
CA SER A 55 3.01 -2.87 20.39
C SER A 55 2.37 -4.24 20.47
N ARG A 56 3.05 -5.18 21.14
CA ARG A 56 2.53 -6.55 21.32
C ARG A 56 1.37 -6.49 22.30
N GLU A 57 0.15 -6.35 21.78
CA GLU A 57 -1.09 -6.26 22.59
C GLU A 57 -1.50 -7.59 23.23
N ILE A 58 -1.00 -8.71 22.69
CA ILE A 58 -1.22 -10.03 23.28
C ILE A 58 -0.02 -10.39 24.13
N ASP A 59 -0.22 -10.36 25.45
CA ASP A 59 0.73 -10.87 26.42
C ASP A 59 0.96 -12.36 26.12
N ALA A 60 2.15 -12.69 25.61
CA ALA A 60 2.52 -14.06 25.38
C ALA A 60 2.87 -14.65 26.75
N ALA A 61 2.11 -15.65 27.20
CA ALA A 61 2.50 -16.43 28.37
C ALA A 61 3.97 -16.86 28.19
N PRO A 62 4.85 -16.66 29.20
CA PRO A 62 6.25 -16.98 29.08
C PRO A 62 6.37 -18.44 28.63
N THR A 63 6.87 -18.62 27.40
CA THR A 63 7.14 -19.94 26.86
C THR A 63 8.30 -20.50 27.67
N ALA A 64 8.01 -21.28 28.70
CA ALA A 64 8.99 -22.18 29.26
C ALA A 64 9.53 -23.01 28.09
N SER A 65 10.85 -23.01 27.90
CA SER A 65 11.48 -23.72 26.80
C SER A 65 11.05 -25.19 26.84
N ALA A 66 10.12 -25.57 25.96
CA ALA A 66 9.67 -26.94 25.88
C ALA A 66 10.88 -27.82 25.49
N PRO A 67 11.03 -29.01 26.09
CA PRO A 67 12.02 -29.98 25.63
C PRO A 67 11.88 -30.18 24.11
N PRO A 68 12.98 -30.41 23.37
CA PRO A 68 12.90 -30.58 21.93
C PRO A 68 11.86 -31.66 21.61
N PRO A 69 10.87 -31.36 20.74
CA PRO A 69 9.86 -32.34 20.37
C PRO A 69 10.56 -33.54 19.76
N LYS A 70 10.16 -34.74 20.19
CA LYS A 70 10.61 -35.98 19.55
C LYS A 70 10.22 -35.88 18.07
N PRO A 71 11.08 -36.30 17.13
CA PRO A 71 10.76 -36.20 15.71
C PRO A 71 9.45 -36.95 15.44
N ASP A 72 8.42 -36.22 15.06
CA ASP A 72 7.18 -36.83 14.60
C ASP A 72 7.47 -37.52 13.27
N GLU A 73 7.37 -38.85 13.26
CA GLU A 73 7.79 -39.73 12.15
C GLU A 73 7.08 -39.41 10.82
N ASN A 74 5.98 -38.63 10.86
CA ASN A 74 5.17 -38.24 9.71
C ASN A 74 5.31 -36.76 9.31
N VAL A 75 6.24 -35.99 9.90
CA VAL A 75 6.41 -34.55 9.61
C VAL A 75 7.73 -34.29 8.90
N ILE A 76 7.65 -34.01 7.60
CA ILE A 76 8.81 -33.58 6.80
C ILE A 76 9.00 -32.07 6.98
N ARG A 77 10.05 -31.67 7.70
CA ARG A 77 10.42 -30.25 7.86
C ARG A 77 11.44 -29.86 6.81
N ILE A 78 11.05 -28.99 5.89
CA ILE A 78 11.95 -28.41 4.90
C ILE A 78 12.51 -27.11 5.48
N GLN A 79 13.84 -27.02 5.58
CA GLN A 79 14.58 -25.82 5.97
C GLN A 79 15.38 -25.37 4.76
N GLU A 80 15.21 -24.13 4.35
CA GLU A 80 15.99 -23.57 3.25
C GLU A 80 17.40 -23.23 3.74
N THR A 81 18.40 -23.66 2.98
CA THR A 81 19.80 -23.27 3.25
C THR A 81 20.02 -21.88 2.66
N PRO A 82 20.59 -20.92 3.42
CA PRO A 82 20.90 -19.61 2.87
C PRO A 82 21.85 -19.75 1.67
N PRO A 83 21.79 -18.84 0.69
CA PRO A 83 22.69 -18.85 -0.45
C PRO A 83 24.14 -18.94 0.04
N ARG A 84 24.90 -19.89 -0.48
CA ARG A 84 26.34 -20.02 -0.18
C ARG A 84 27.02 -18.81 -0.82
N GLU A 85 27.50 -17.88 0.00
CA GLU A 85 28.41 -16.81 -0.46
C GLU A 85 29.68 -17.49 -1.02
N GLU A 86 29.74 -17.67 -2.33
CA GLU A 86 30.96 -18.01 -3.04
C GLU A 86 31.85 -16.76 -3.07
N ARG A 87 32.96 -16.82 -2.32
CA ARG A 87 34.02 -15.82 -2.25
C ARG A 87 35.13 -16.15 -3.25
#